data_AF-A0A428AN13-F1
#
_entry.id   AF-A0A428AN13-F1
#
_cell.length_a   1.000
_cell.length_b   1.000
_cell.length_c   1.000
_cell.angle_alpha   90.00
_cell.angle_beta   90.00
_cell.angle_gamma   90.00
#
_symmetry.space_group_name_H-M   'P 1'
#
loop_
_entity.id
_entity.type
_entity.pdbx_description
1 polymer ?
#
loop_
_entity_poly.entity_id
_entity_poly.type
_entity_poly.pdbx_seq_one_letter_code
_entity_poly.pdbx_strand_id
1 'polypeptide(L)'
;MSNSKKKSKHKPSSNPNSKSNLTTAHQVTEFIEKQPTDVREEVTDKLIAQRVESMSYSGPIPPPHLLKEFNASIPNGADRIMKMAEQQSTHRMDLEKKVVTAITEMLFWVSFLPE
;
A
#
# COMPACT_ATOMS: atom_id res chain seq x y z
N MET A 1 22.57 34.40 -31.25
CA MET A 1 21.64 35.40 -30.66
C MET A 1 20.58 34.60 -29.91
N SER A 2 20.78 34.37 -28.60
CA SER A 2 20.21 35.15 -27.49
C SER A 2 18.80 34.68 -27.07
N ASN A 3 18.78 33.90 -25.98
CA ASN A 3 17.91 34.01 -24.77
C ASN A 3 16.37 33.94 -24.92
N SER A 4 15.53 33.46 -23.97
CA SER A 4 15.71 33.09 -22.56
C SER A 4 14.35 32.60 -21.97
N LYS A 5 14.41 31.68 -20.97
CA LYS A 5 13.47 31.43 -19.83
C LYS A 5 12.07 30.87 -20.19
N LYS A 6 11.56 29.82 -19.51
CA LYS A 6 11.26 29.80 -18.07
C LYS A 6 11.11 28.35 -17.54
N LYS A 7 11.70 28.12 -16.36
CA LYS A 7 11.70 26.91 -15.51
C LYS A 7 10.28 26.52 -15.04
N SER A 8 10.00 25.22 -14.95
CA SER A 8 9.32 24.63 -13.80
C SER A 8 10.10 23.39 -13.33
N LYS A 9 10.95 23.59 -12.33
CA LYS A 9 11.58 22.51 -11.58
C LYS A 9 10.59 22.07 -10.51
N HIS A 10 9.86 20.98 -10.73
CA HIS A 10 9.27 20.24 -9.61
C HIS A 10 10.32 19.25 -9.09
N LYS A 11 11.18 19.77 -8.22
CA LYS A 11 12.01 19.00 -7.29
C LYS A 11 11.05 18.47 -6.22
N PRO A 12 10.89 17.15 -5.99
CA PRO A 12 10.25 16.68 -4.78
C PRO A 12 11.08 17.19 -3.60
N SER A 13 10.43 18.00 -2.79
CA SER A 13 10.97 18.61 -1.59
C SER A 13 11.68 17.56 -0.73
N SER A 14 12.98 17.74 -0.55
CA SER A 14 13.76 17.08 0.49
C SER A 14 13.24 17.55 1.85
N ASN A 15 12.36 16.76 2.46
CA ASN A 15 11.90 16.99 3.83
C ASN A 15 13.02 16.58 4.81
N PRO A 16 13.57 17.46 5.66
CA PRO A 16 14.74 17.16 6.50
C PRO A 16 14.49 16.24 7.71
N ASN A 17 13.29 15.71 7.91
CA ASN A 17 12.97 14.86 9.06
C ASN A 17 12.90 13.35 8.74
N SER A 18 13.75 12.87 7.83
CA SER A 18 14.06 11.44 7.72
C SER A 18 15.05 11.04 8.81
N LYS A 19 14.59 10.89 10.05
CA LYS A 19 15.31 10.10 11.06
C LYS A 19 14.85 8.66 10.98
N SER A 20 15.18 7.98 9.89
CA SER A 20 15.25 6.52 9.90
C SER A 20 16.47 6.15 10.76
N ASN A 21 16.27 5.98 12.06
CA ASN A 21 17.27 5.30 12.89
C ASN A 21 17.27 3.84 12.42
N LEU A 22 18.08 3.53 11.41
CA LEU A 22 18.30 2.17 10.95
C LEU A 22 19.27 1.51 11.94
N THR A 23 18.76 1.21 13.13
CA THR A 23 19.48 0.41 14.12
C THR A 23 19.64 -0.99 13.53
N THR A 24 20.88 -1.49 13.45
CA THR A 24 21.13 -2.83 12.91
C THR A 24 20.52 -3.87 13.85
N ALA A 25 20.00 -4.99 13.32
CA ALA A 25 19.39 -6.05 14.15
C ALA A 25 20.27 -6.44 15.35
N HIS A 26 21.59 -6.52 15.16
CA HIS A 26 22.57 -6.80 16.22
C HIS A 26 22.57 -5.77 17.36
N GLN A 27 22.42 -4.48 17.05
CA GLN A 27 22.40 -3.42 18.07
C GLN A 27 21.10 -3.49 18.89
N VAL A 28 20.00 -3.90 18.27
CA VAL A 28 18.72 -4.13 18.96
C VAL A 28 18.83 -5.35 19.88
N THR A 29 19.40 -6.44 19.39
CA THR A 29 19.61 -7.67 20.19
C THR A 29 20.52 -7.41 21.39
N GLU A 30 21.65 -6.73 21.20
CA GLU A 30 22.58 -6.39 22.28
C GLU A 30 21.94 -5.49 23.35
N PHE A 31 21.05 -4.58 22.94
CA PHE A 31 20.33 -3.71 23.87
C PHE A 31 19.30 -4.48 24.71
N ILE A 32 18.58 -5.43 24.09
CA ILE A 32 17.62 -6.31 24.79
C ILE A 32 18.36 -7.23 25.77
N GLU A 33 19.51 -7.78 25.37
CA GLU A 33 20.36 -8.64 26.22
C GLU A 33 21.02 -7.91 27.41
N LYS A 34 20.98 -6.58 27.46
CA LYS A 34 21.51 -5.78 28.58
C LYS A 34 20.43 -5.39 29.60
N GLN A 35 19.16 -5.64 29.32
CA GLN A 35 18.06 -5.35 30.24
C GLN A 35 17.89 -6.44 31.31
N PRO A 36 17.24 -6.16 32.46
CA PRO A 36 16.83 -7.19 33.41
C PRO A 36 15.79 -8.16 32.80
N THR A 37 15.74 -9.40 33.28
CA THR A 37 15.00 -10.54 32.67
C THR A 37 13.49 -10.28 32.50
N ASP A 38 12.91 -9.60 33.47
CA ASP A 38 11.52 -9.15 33.55
C ASP A 38 11.16 -8.15 32.45
N VAL A 39 12.08 -7.24 32.09
CA VAL A 39 11.89 -6.28 30.98
C VAL A 39 12.14 -6.95 29.63
N ARG A 40 12.99 -7.98 29.57
CA ARG A 40 13.25 -8.70 28.30
C ARG A 40 12.00 -9.38 27.77
N GLU A 41 11.31 -10.14 28.61
CA GLU A 41 10.11 -10.88 28.21
C GLU A 41 9.01 -9.94 27.70
N GLU A 42 8.75 -8.85 28.44
CA GLU A 42 7.75 -7.85 28.05
C GLU A 42 8.10 -7.17 26.71
N VAL A 43 9.38 -6.81 26.52
CA VAL A 43 9.83 -6.16 25.27
C VAL A 43 9.79 -7.14 24.11
N THR A 44 10.17 -8.41 24.31
CA THR A 44 10.09 -9.42 23.24
C THR A 44 8.66 -9.66 22.80
N ASP A 45 7.73 -9.77 23.74
CA ASP A 45 6.31 -9.99 23.43
C ASP A 45 5.72 -8.81 22.65
N LYS A 46 6.01 -7.58 23.07
CA LYS A 46 5.59 -6.37 22.36
C LYS A 46 6.19 -6.27 20.95
N LEU A 47 7.46 -6.63 20.78
CA LEU A 47 8.12 -6.60 19.47
C LEU A 47 7.56 -7.65 18.51
N ILE A 48 7.25 -8.85 19.01
CA ILE A 48 6.62 -9.91 18.21
C ILE A 48 5.20 -9.50 17.81
N ALA A 49 4.39 -9.01 18.76
CA ALA A 49 3.03 -8.53 18.48
C ALA A 49 3.02 -7.43 17.42
N GLN A 50 3.90 -6.44 17.55
CA GLN A 50 4.04 -5.34 16.59
C GLN A 50 4.47 -5.84 15.20
N ARG A 51 5.31 -6.88 15.11
CA ARG A 51 5.72 -7.45 13.82
C ARG A 51 4.58 -8.20 13.14
N VAL A 52 3.78 -8.97 13.88
CA VAL A 52 2.63 -9.69 13.32
C VAL A 52 1.60 -8.71 12.74
N GLU A 53 1.31 -7.59 13.42
CA GLU A 53 0.45 -6.54 12.88
C GLU A 53 0.98 -5.97 11.55
N SER A 54 2.30 -5.83 11.41
CA SER A 54 2.95 -5.30 10.20
C SER A 54 2.95 -6.23 8.98
N MET A 55 2.66 -7.52 9.16
CA MET A 55 2.55 -8.48 8.05
C MET A 55 1.19 -8.39 7.34
N SER A 56 0.22 -7.69 7.93
CA SER A 56 -1.01 -7.34 7.26
C SER A 56 -0.77 -6.14 6.34
N TYR A 57 -1.16 -6.27 5.07
CA TYR A 57 -1.24 -5.13 4.16
C TYR A 57 -2.70 -4.88 3.80
N SER A 58 -3.04 -3.61 3.60
CA SER A 58 -4.36 -3.19 3.15
C SER A 58 -4.22 -2.48 1.82
N GLY A 59 -5.06 -2.87 0.87
CA GLY A 59 -5.08 -2.31 -0.47
C GLY A 59 -5.02 -3.37 -1.56
N PRO A 60 -5.26 -2.97 -2.82
CA PRO A 60 -5.35 -3.89 -3.95
C PRO A 60 -3.99 -4.46 -4.36
N ILE A 61 -2.89 -3.83 -3.95
CA ILE A 61 -1.54 -4.17 -4.38
C ILE A 61 -0.65 -4.26 -3.13
N PRO A 62 0.13 -5.34 -2.95
CA PRO A 62 1.06 -5.48 -1.84
C PRO A 62 2.25 -4.50 -1.98
N PRO A 63 2.95 -4.18 -0.89
CA PRO A 63 4.06 -3.24 -0.92
C PRO A 63 5.23 -3.77 -1.78
N PRO A 64 6.11 -2.87 -2.27
CA PRO A 64 7.15 -3.24 -3.24
C PRO A 64 8.12 -4.34 -2.78
N HIS A 65 8.42 -4.42 -1.48
CA HIS A 65 9.31 -5.45 -0.94
C HIS A 65 8.69 -6.85 -1.06
N LEU A 66 7.40 -6.99 -0.73
CA LEU A 66 6.64 -8.23 -0.86
C LEU A 66 6.50 -8.65 -2.32
N LEU A 67 6.26 -7.71 -3.25
CA LEU A 67 6.23 -8.01 -4.69
C LEU A 67 7.54 -8.65 -5.17
N LYS A 68 8.68 -8.15 -4.69
CA LYS A 68 10.00 -8.71 -5.02
C LYS A 68 10.15 -10.14 -4.49
N GLU A 69 9.67 -10.40 -3.27
CA GLU A 69 9.67 -11.73 -2.67
C GLU A 69 8.79 -12.71 -3.46
N PHE A 70 7.56 -12.30 -3.83
CA PHE A 70 6.68 -13.12 -4.67
C PHE A 70 7.32 -13.49 -6.01
N ASN A 71 8.04 -12.56 -6.65
CA ASN A 71 8.71 -12.83 -7.91
C ASN A 71 9.94 -13.75 -7.76
N ALA A 72 10.57 -13.75 -6.59
CA ALA A 72 11.67 -14.66 -6.28
C ALA A 72 11.17 -16.07 -5.96
N SER A 73 10.03 -16.19 -5.27
CA SER A 73 9.43 -17.49 -4.91
C SER A 73 8.63 -18.13 -6.05
N ILE A 74 8.00 -17.32 -6.90
CA ILE A 74 7.13 -17.79 -7.99
C ILE A 74 7.51 -17.06 -9.28
N PRO A 75 7.71 -17.79 -10.40
CA PRO A 75 7.98 -17.17 -11.68
C PRO A 75 6.91 -16.13 -12.05
N ASN A 76 7.36 -14.91 -12.36
CA ASN A 76 6.51 -13.76 -12.68
C ASN A 76 5.45 -13.42 -11.61
N GLY A 77 5.70 -13.75 -10.34
CA GLY A 77 4.76 -13.57 -9.25
C GLY A 77 4.27 -12.12 -9.09
N ALA A 78 5.18 -11.15 -9.19
CA ALA A 78 4.81 -9.73 -9.08
C ALA A 78 3.85 -9.28 -10.20
N ASP A 79 4.15 -9.64 -11.45
CA ASP A 79 3.33 -9.30 -12.62
C ASP A 79 1.93 -9.91 -12.53
N ARG A 80 1.84 -11.17 -12.09
CA ARG A 80 0.56 -11.86 -11.89
C ARG A 80 -0.32 -11.17 -10.85
N ILE A 81 0.27 -10.68 -9.76
CA ILE A 81 -0.45 -9.94 -8.71
C ILE A 81 -0.96 -8.60 -9.25
N MET A 82 -0.13 -7.86 -10.00
CA MET A 82 -0.53 -6.60 -10.62
C MET A 82 -1.71 -6.80 -11.58
N LYS A 83 -1.62 -7.79 -12.46
CA LYS A 83 -2.70 -8.14 -13.41
C LYS A 83 -3.99 -8.53 -12.70
N MET A 84 -3.90 -9.30 -11.62
CA MET A 84 -5.07 -9.66 -10.82
C MET A 84 -5.75 -8.41 -10.23
N ALA A 85 -4.98 -7.47 -9.69
CA ALA A 85 -5.51 -6.21 -9.16
C ALA A 85 -6.18 -5.36 -10.24
N GLU A 86 -5.57 -5.26 -11.43
CA GLU A 86 -6.13 -4.54 -12.59
C GLU A 86 -7.44 -5.17 -13.08
N GLN A 87 -7.49 -6.51 -13.15
CA GLN A 87 -8.70 -7.25 -13.54
C GLN A 87 -9.83 -7.04 -12.54
N GLN A 88 -9.55 -7.09 -11.24
CA GLN A 88 -10.54 -6.82 -10.20
C GLN A 88 -11.06 -5.39 -10.25
N SER A 89 -10.17 -4.41 -10.49
CA SER A 89 -10.57 -3.01 -10.69
C SER A 89 -11.51 -2.88 -11.89
N THR A 90 -11.15 -3.51 -13.01
CA THR A 90 -11.97 -3.51 -14.24
C THR A 90 -13.34 -4.13 -14.00
N HIS A 91 -13.39 -5.30 -13.36
CA HIS A 91 -14.64 -5.97 -13.02
C HIS A 91 -15.53 -5.08 -12.14
N ARG A 92 -14.97 -4.43 -11.12
CA ARG A 92 -15.72 -3.51 -10.25
C ARG A 92 -16.28 -2.33 -11.04
N MET A 93 -15.46 -1.69 -11.87
CA MET A 93 -15.91 -0.57 -12.73
C MET A 93 -17.05 -0.99 -13.66
N ASP A 94 -17.03 -2.21 -14.19
CA ASP A 94 -18.09 -2.69 -15.08
C ASP A 94 -19.40 -3.00 -14.33
N LEU A 95 -19.32 -3.48 -13.09
CA LEU A 95 -20.49 -3.62 -12.23
C LEU A 95 -21.08 -2.24 -11.86
N GLU A 96 -20.22 -1.29 -11.49
CA GLU A 96 -20.64 0.08 -11.17
C GLU A 96 -21.37 0.73 -12.35
N LYS A 97 -20.82 0.61 -13.58
CA LYS A 97 -21.50 1.11 -14.79
C LYS A 97 -22.88 0.49 -14.97
N LYS A 98 -23.02 -0.83 -14.84
CA LYS A 98 -24.31 -1.52 -14.99
C LYS A 98 -25.33 -1.03 -13.98
N VAL A 99 -24.92 -0.85 -12.73
CA VAL A 99 -25.78 -0.32 -11.67
C VAL A 99 -26.22 1.11 -11.99
N VAL A 100 -25.28 1.98 -12.40
CA VAL A 100 -25.60 3.37 -12.77
C VAL A 100 -26.56 3.43 -13.96
N THR A 101 -26.34 2.61 -14.99
CA THR A 101 -27.24 2.52 -16.15
C THR A 101 -28.64 2.09 -15.72
N ALA A 102 -28.75 0.99 -14.96
CA ALA A 102 -30.04 0.50 -14.48
C ALA A 102 -30.80 1.53 -13.64
N ILE A 103 -30.10 2.24 -12.75
CA ILE A 103 -30.69 3.32 -11.94
C ILE A 103 -31.18 4.46 -12.83
N THR A 104 -30.38 4.85 -13.83
CA THR A 104 -30.74 5.95 -14.75
C THR A 104 -31.96 5.57 -15.60
N GLU A 105 -32.02 4.34 -16.11
CA GLU A 105 -33.17 3.83 -16.84
C GLU A 105 -34.41 3.78 -15.95
N MET A 106 -34.30 3.29 -14.72
CA MET A 106 -35.42 3.23 -13.78
C MET A 106 -35.98 4.62 -13.46
N LEU A 107 -35.12 5.61 -13.18
CA LEU A 107 -35.52 7.00 -12.93
C LEU A 107 -36.23 7.62 -14.14
N PHE A 108 -35.74 7.30 -15.34
CA PHE A 108 -36.38 7.73 -16.58
C PHE A 108 -37.80 7.15 -16.71
N TRP A 109 -37.97 5.84 -16.47
CA TRP A 109 -39.27 5.18 -16.52
C TRP A 109 -40.25 5.70 -15.46
N VAL A 110 -39.78 5.97 -14.24
CA VAL A 110 -40.62 6.54 -13.15
C VAL A 110 -41.17 7.92 -13.53
N SER A 111 -40.41 8.71 -14.32
CA SER A 111 -40.87 10.03 -14.77
C SER A 111 -42.01 10.00 -15.78
N PHE A 112 -42.38 8.81 -16.29
CA PHE A 112 -43.45 8.62 -17.27
C PHE A 112 -44.62 7.78 -16.73
N LEU A 113 -44.62 7.45 -15.43
CA LEU A 113 -45.75 6.75 -14.81
C LEU A 113 -46.91 7.74 -14.59
N PRO A 114 -48.14 7.43 -15.05
CA PRO A 114 -49.32 8.24 -14.72
C PRO A 114 -49.67 8.11 -13.24
N GLU A 115 -50.20 9.20 -12.65
CA GLU A 115 -50.68 9.27 -11.25
C GLU A 115 -51.86 8.34 -10.96
#